data_AF-A0A2M6W2D3-F1
#
_entry.id   AF-A0A2M6W2D3-F1
#
_cell.length_a   1.000
_cell.length_b   1.000
_cell.length_c   1.000
_cell.angle_alpha   90.00
_cell.angle_beta   90.00
_cell.angle_gamma   90.00
#
_symmetry.space_group_name_H-M   'P 1'
#
loop_
_entity.id
_entity.type
_entity.pdbx_description
1 polymer ?
#
loop_
_entity_poly.entity_id
_entity_poly.type
_entity_poly.pdbx_seq_one_letter_code
_entity_poly.pdbx_strand_id
1 'polypeptide(L)'
;MGFLLRVSVLIYIFLPLVARAHIKWFVEVSPPTLLHYSFLEWQVWIGILLIICVLIAARILETKSSLTRKAKKKITAWEPLLTSIAQAIIGIALIIFSLQSFVFAPNFHTEQIYLLTIQAFVGLSFIFGFYTRIGGILLLILYVLASLSFGWIPLLDACEFLGVGIFTFIAGRPRLSFIHSASLDVITKSLRPYALPFLRI
;
A
#
# COMPACT_ATOMS: atom_id res chain seq x y z
N MET A 1 -13.56 22.72 31.58
CA MET A 1 -14.38 21.49 31.59
C MET A 1 -15.34 21.40 30.39
N GLY A 2 -16.04 22.47 29.99
CA GLY A 2 -17.04 22.42 28.91
C GLY A 2 -16.53 22.09 27.48
N PHE A 3 -15.26 22.38 27.15
CA PHE A 3 -14.71 22.08 25.82
C PHE A 3 -14.53 20.57 25.57
N LEU A 4 -13.97 19.84 26.56
CA LEU A 4 -13.76 18.40 26.46
C LEU A 4 -15.08 17.64 26.35
N LEU A 5 -16.12 18.09 27.06
CA LEU A 5 -17.46 17.49 27.00
C LEU A 5 -18.12 17.69 25.61
N ARG A 6 -17.91 18.85 24.99
CA ARG A 6 -18.44 19.13 23.63
C ARG A 6 -17.73 18.28 22.58
N VAL A 7 -16.42 18.09 22.70
CA VAL A 7 -15.64 17.25 21.78
C VAL A 7 -16.02 15.77 21.92
N SER A 8 -16.19 15.26 23.15
CA SER A 8 -16.60 13.87 23.36
C SER A 8 -18.00 13.58 22.85
N VAL A 9 -18.98 14.48 23.07
CA VAL A 9 -20.33 14.34 22.49
C VAL A 9 -20.29 14.31 20.96
N LEU A 10 -19.47 15.16 20.35
CA LEU A 10 -19.26 15.15 18.90
C LEU A 10 -18.70 13.80 18.44
N ILE A 11 -17.64 13.28 19.09
CA ILE A 11 -17.05 11.98 18.75
C ILE A 11 -18.09 10.85 18.83
N TYR A 12 -18.92 10.83 19.88
CA TYR A 12 -19.97 9.80 20.04
C TYR A 12 -21.05 9.87 18.96
N ILE A 13 -21.43 11.08 18.51
CA ILE A 13 -22.43 11.25 17.43
C ILE A 13 -21.88 10.78 16.08
N PHE A 14 -20.58 10.98 15.82
CA PHE A 14 -19.96 10.59 14.56
C PHE A 14 -19.44 9.14 14.53
N LEU A 15 -19.24 8.50 15.69
CA LEU A 15 -18.84 7.09 15.80
C LEU A 15 -19.69 6.11 14.96
N PRO A 16 -21.04 6.17 14.96
CA PRO A 16 -21.86 5.24 14.18
C PRO A 16 -21.72 5.40 12.67
N LEU A 17 -21.34 6.58 12.17
CA LEU A 17 -21.07 6.79 10.74
C LEU A 17 -19.80 6.06 10.30
N VAL A 18 -18.78 6.03 11.16
CA VAL A 18 -17.55 5.27 10.93
C VAL A 18 -17.83 3.76 11.02
N ALA A 19 -18.66 3.33 11.99
CA ALA A 19 -19.03 1.93 12.13
C ALA A 19 -19.81 1.37 10.93
N ARG A 20 -20.67 2.19 10.28
CA ARG A 20 -21.42 1.78 9.08
C ARG A 20 -20.53 1.42 7.88
N ALA A 21 -19.38 2.07 7.73
CA ALA A 21 -18.44 1.76 6.65
C ALA A 21 -17.80 0.37 6.79
N HIS A 22 -17.72 -0.16 8.01
CA HIS A 22 -17.12 -1.47 8.29
C HIS A 22 -18.07 -2.66 8.09
N ILE A 23 -19.38 -2.43 8.01
CA ILE A 23 -20.41 -3.49 7.86
C ILE A 23 -20.23 -4.26 6.52
N LYS A 24 -19.62 -3.65 5.50
CA LYS A 24 -19.28 -4.30 4.22
C LYS A 24 -18.40 -5.55 4.40
N TRP A 25 -17.60 -5.62 5.46
CA TRP A 25 -16.66 -6.70 5.71
C TRP A 25 -17.23 -7.85 6.56
N PHE A 26 -18.40 -7.69 7.17
CA PHE A 26 -18.91 -8.61 8.21
C PHE A 26 -20.29 -9.20 7.94
N VAL A 27 -20.96 -8.79 6.86
CA VAL A 27 -22.25 -9.39 6.48
C VAL A 27 -22.02 -10.19 5.21
N GLU A 28 -22.22 -11.52 5.31
CA GLU A 28 -22.36 -12.41 4.15
C GLU A 28 -23.66 -12.06 3.41
N VAL A 29 -23.62 -10.96 2.64
CA VAL A 29 -24.66 -10.66 1.69
C VAL A 29 -24.27 -11.42 0.42
N SER A 30 -25.08 -12.42 0.03
CA SER A 30 -25.06 -12.99 -1.33
C SER A 30 -24.78 -11.86 -2.31
N PRO A 31 -23.78 -11.97 -3.21
CA PRO A 31 -23.11 -10.82 -3.81
C PRO A 31 -24.18 -9.88 -4.36
N PRO A 32 -24.49 -8.77 -3.66
CA PRO A 32 -25.33 -7.78 -4.26
C PRO A 32 -24.57 -7.38 -5.50
N THR A 33 -25.24 -7.36 -6.66
CA THR A 33 -24.71 -6.70 -7.84
C THR A 33 -24.32 -5.30 -7.40
N LEU A 34 -23.04 -5.10 -7.06
CA LEU A 34 -22.51 -3.82 -6.68
C LEU A 34 -22.69 -2.98 -7.93
N LEU A 35 -23.73 -2.14 -7.91
CA LEU A 35 -23.87 -1.11 -8.91
C LEU A 35 -22.60 -0.28 -8.78
N HIS A 36 -21.71 -0.45 -9.75
CA HIS A 36 -20.48 0.31 -9.81
C HIS A 36 -20.90 1.77 -9.86
N TYR A 37 -20.42 2.57 -8.91
CA TYR A 37 -20.69 4.00 -8.91
C TYR A 37 -20.29 4.57 -10.26
N SER A 38 -21.25 5.14 -10.98
CA SER A 38 -20.96 5.78 -12.26
C SER A 38 -20.19 7.08 -12.04
N PHE A 39 -19.27 7.44 -12.94
CA PHE A 39 -18.63 8.77 -12.92
C PHE A 39 -19.64 9.93 -13.04
N LEU A 40 -20.88 9.65 -13.42
CA LEU A 40 -21.97 10.63 -13.46
C LEU A 40 -22.62 10.87 -12.09
N GLU A 41 -22.34 10.03 -11.09
CA GLU A 41 -22.90 10.17 -9.76
C GLU A 41 -22.18 11.27 -8.97
N TRP A 42 -22.95 12.18 -8.37
CA TRP A 42 -22.43 13.32 -7.62
C TRP A 42 -21.57 12.91 -6.42
N GLN A 43 -21.82 11.72 -5.86
CA GLN A 43 -21.07 11.13 -4.76
C GLN A 43 -19.60 10.89 -5.15
N VAL A 44 -19.34 10.46 -6.40
CA VAL A 44 -17.98 10.25 -6.92
C VAL A 44 -17.23 11.58 -6.99
N TRP A 45 -17.89 12.63 -7.48
CA TRP A 45 -17.32 13.97 -7.56
C TRP A 45 -17.01 14.57 -6.19
N ILE A 46 -17.86 14.34 -5.18
CA ILE A 46 -17.57 14.74 -3.80
C ILE A 46 -16.35 13.99 -3.27
N GLY A 47 -16.23 12.69 -3.53
CA GLY A 47 -15.07 11.90 -3.15
C GLY A 47 -13.77 12.46 -3.77
N ILE A 48 -13.79 12.74 -5.07
CA ILE A 48 -12.66 13.35 -5.79
C ILE A 48 -12.31 14.71 -5.20
N LEU A 49 -13.30 15.58 -5.00
CA LEU A 49 -13.09 16.92 -4.42
C LEU A 49 -12.48 16.83 -3.02
N LEU A 50 -12.95 15.90 -2.19
CA LEU A 50 -12.44 15.68 -0.84
C LEU A 50 -10.98 15.22 -0.87
N ILE A 51 -10.63 14.27 -1.76
CA ILE A 51 -9.25 13.83 -1.95
C ILE A 51 -8.36 15.02 -2.37
N ILE A 52 -8.79 15.83 -3.34
CA ILE A 52 -8.06 17.01 -3.77
C ILE A 52 -7.86 18.00 -2.60
N CYS A 53 -8.89 18.27 -1.82
CA CYS A 53 -8.81 19.12 -0.63
C CYS A 53 -7.81 18.58 0.40
N VAL A 54 -7.81 17.28 0.66
CA VAL A 54 -6.85 16.63 1.56
C VAL A 54 -5.43 16.75 1.03
N LEU A 55 -5.20 16.54 -0.27
CA LEU A 55 -3.89 16.69 -0.89
C LEU A 55 -3.37 18.13 -0.81
N ILE A 56 -4.24 19.12 -1.05
CA ILE A 56 -3.91 20.54 -0.91
C ILE A 56 -3.57 20.86 0.56
N ALA A 57 -4.40 20.41 1.51
CA ALA A 57 -4.16 20.61 2.93
C ALA A 57 -2.83 19.98 3.38
N ALA A 58 -2.55 18.74 2.94
CA ALA A 58 -1.28 18.08 3.19
C ALA A 58 -0.10 18.86 2.59
N ARG A 59 -0.24 19.41 1.39
CA ARG A 59 0.79 20.23 0.75
C ARG A 59 1.03 21.54 1.51
N ILE A 60 -0.02 22.22 1.95
CA ILE A 60 0.09 23.45 2.76
C ILE A 60 0.74 23.13 4.11
N LEU A 61 0.37 22.01 4.73
CA LEU A 61 0.95 21.58 5.99
C LEU A 61 2.43 21.24 5.81
N GLU A 62 2.80 20.59 4.71
CA GLU A 62 4.19 20.27 4.37
C GLU A 62 5.03 21.53 4.16
N THR A 63 4.52 22.55 3.47
CA THR A 63 5.24 23.81 3.23
C THR A 63 5.34 24.68 4.48
N LYS A 64 4.30 24.69 5.33
CA LYS A 64 4.26 25.50 6.56
C LYS A 64 4.97 24.83 7.73
N SER A 65 5.12 23.52 7.69
CA SER A 65 5.85 22.75 8.67
C SER A 65 7.35 23.03 8.55
N SER A 66 7.82 24.03 9.30
CA SER A 66 9.24 24.20 9.58
C SER A 66 9.71 23.10 10.54
N LEU A 67 9.66 21.85 10.09
CA LEU A 67 10.25 20.74 10.84
C LEU A 67 11.68 21.14 11.16
N THR A 68 11.98 21.30 12.45
CA THR A 68 13.31 21.76 12.86
C THR A 68 14.36 20.86 12.23
N ARG A 69 15.48 21.43 11.76
CA ARG A 69 16.55 20.69 11.07
C ARG A 69 16.97 19.41 11.82
N LYS A 70 16.88 19.43 13.15
CA LYS A 70 17.10 18.29 14.05
C LYS A 70 16.07 17.17 13.86
N ALA A 71 14.77 17.49 13.80
CA ALA A 71 13.70 16.51 13.56
C ALA A 71 13.85 15.84 12.18
N LYS A 72 14.12 16.63 11.13
CA LYS A 72 14.36 16.10 9.78
C LYS A 72 15.56 15.15 9.73
N LYS A 73 16.66 15.51 10.39
CA LYS A 73 17.86 14.65 10.49
C LYS A 73 17.57 13.35 11.26
N LYS A 74 16.76 13.42 12.32
CA LYS A 74 16.37 12.22 13.07
C LYS A 74 15.51 11.32 12.19
N ILE A 75 14.43 11.82 11.60
CA ILE A 75 13.51 11.02 10.76
C ILE A 75 14.25 10.32 9.60
N THR A 76 15.10 11.05 8.88
CA THR A 76 15.88 10.50 7.76
C THR A 76 16.87 9.41 8.19
N ALA A 77 17.34 9.42 9.45
CA ALA A 77 18.18 8.34 9.97
C ALA A 77 17.42 7.03 10.23
N TRP A 78 16.11 7.11 10.51
CA TRP A 78 15.25 5.95 10.76
C TRP A 78 14.62 5.39 9.48
N GLU A 79 14.47 6.22 8.45
CA GLU A 79 13.92 5.86 7.13
C GLU A 79 14.42 4.48 6.62
N PRO A 80 15.74 4.20 6.50
CA PRO A 80 16.18 2.92 5.95
C PRO A 80 15.80 1.70 6.80
N LEU A 81 15.70 1.88 8.13
CA LEU A 81 15.27 0.83 9.04
C LEU A 81 13.76 0.58 8.90
N LEU A 82 12.97 1.65 8.88
CA LEU A 82 11.52 1.58 8.72
C LEU A 82 11.13 0.92 7.39
N THR A 83 11.79 1.29 6.29
CA THR A 83 11.58 0.64 4.99
C THR A 83 11.89 -0.86 5.04
N SER A 84 12.97 -1.24 5.72
CA SER A 84 13.37 -2.64 5.85
C SER A 84 12.38 -3.46 6.69
N ILE A 85 11.84 -2.87 7.76
CA ILE A 85 10.80 -3.50 8.59
C ILE A 85 9.49 -3.61 7.82
N ALA A 86 9.07 -2.55 7.13
CA ALA A 86 7.85 -2.54 6.33
C ALA A 86 7.88 -3.63 5.25
N GLN A 87 8.98 -3.74 4.50
CA GLN A 87 9.15 -4.82 3.52
C GLN A 87 9.07 -6.21 4.17
N ALA A 88 9.70 -6.42 5.32
CA ALA A 88 9.63 -7.72 6.00
C ALA A 88 8.19 -8.06 6.43
N ILE A 89 7.44 -7.10 6.97
CA ILE A 89 6.04 -7.28 7.35
C ILE A 89 5.18 -7.62 6.13
N ILE A 90 5.34 -6.88 5.03
CA ILE A 90 4.66 -7.16 3.77
C ILE A 90 5.01 -8.57 3.27
N GLY A 91 6.30 -8.95 3.34
CA GLY A 91 6.75 -10.27 2.94
C GLY A 91 6.11 -11.40 3.77
N ILE A 92 5.99 -11.21 5.08
CA ILE A 92 5.29 -12.14 5.98
C ILE A 92 3.81 -12.26 5.57
N ALA A 93 3.14 -11.13 5.34
CA ALA A 93 1.74 -11.13 4.91
C ALA A 93 1.54 -11.88 3.59
N LEU A 94 2.40 -11.66 2.59
CA LEU A 94 2.34 -12.37 1.30
C LEU A 94 2.53 -13.88 1.44
N ILE A 95 3.41 -14.34 2.34
CA ILE A 95 3.57 -15.77 2.63
C ILE A 95 2.30 -16.32 3.28
N ILE A 96 1.75 -15.65 4.29
CA ILE A 96 0.51 -16.08 4.96
C ILE A 96 -0.63 -16.20 3.95
N PHE A 97 -0.82 -15.19 3.10
CA PHE A 97 -1.84 -15.24 2.05
C PHE A 97 -1.59 -16.36 1.05
N SER A 98 -0.33 -16.62 0.68
CA SER A 98 0.00 -17.74 -0.20
C SER A 98 -0.35 -19.08 0.41
N LEU A 99 -0.18 -19.25 1.73
CA LEU A 99 -0.54 -20.48 2.44
C LEU A 99 -2.06 -20.68 2.59
N GLN A 100 -2.82 -19.59 2.50
CA GLN A 100 -4.28 -19.58 2.54
C GLN A 100 -4.92 -19.57 1.14
N SER A 101 -4.11 -19.74 0.09
CA SER A 101 -4.56 -19.70 -1.31
C SER A 101 -5.20 -18.36 -1.72
N PHE A 102 -4.73 -17.25 -1.13
CA PHE A 102 -5.14 -15.89 -1.45
C PHE A 102 -4.01 -15.12 -2.17
N VAL A 103 -4.37 -14.29 -3.16
CA VAL A 103 -3.44 -13.43 -3.89
C VAL A 103 -3.62 -11.98 -3.43
N PHE A 104 -2.60 -11.38 -2.81
CA PHE A 104 -2.64 -10.03 -2.21
C PHE A 104 -3.60 -9.80 -1.05
N ALA A 105 -4.85 -10.27 -1.13
CA ALA A 105 -5.89 -10.05 -0.12
C ALA A 105 -6.92 -11.21 -0.10
N PRO A 106 -7.68 -11.39 1.00
CA PRO A 106 -8.59 -12.53 1.19
C PRO A 106 -9.72 -12.67 0.16
N ASN A 107 -10.04 -11.60 -0.56
CA ASN A 107 -11.06 -11.58 -1.61
C ASN A 107 -10.59 -12.19 -2.95
N PHE A 108 -9.29 -12.41 -3.14
CA PHE A 108 -8.72 -12.97 -4.37
C PHE A 108 -8.24 -14.41 -4.17
N HIS A 109 -9.19 -15.33 -4.01
CA HIS A 109 -8.88 -16.75 -3.86
C HIS A 109 -8.49 -17.39 -5.21
N THR A 110 -7.46 -18.23 -5.22
CA THR A 110 -7.03 -18.94 -6.43
C THR A 110 -6.47 -20.33 -6.14
N GLU A 111 -6.69 -21.25 -7.07
CA GLU A 111 -6.03 -22.57 -7.09
C GLU A 111 -4.78 -22.57 -8.00
N GLN A 112 -4.48 -21.44 -8.66
CA GLN A 112 -3.35 -21.32 -9.57
C GLN A 112 -2.02 -21.29 -8.80
N ILE A 113 -1.40 -22.47 -8.70
CA ILE A 113 -0.15 -22.68 -7.94
C ILE A 113 0.97 -21.71 -8.34
N TYR A 114 1.05 -21.32 -9.61
CA TYR A 114 2.10 -20.41 -10.07
C TYR A 114 1.97 -19.00 -9.46
N LEU A 115 0.76 -18.47 -9.26
CA LEU A 115 0.54 -17.17 -8.62
C LEU A 115 0.99 -17.23 -7.15
N LEU A 116 0.55 -18.28 -6.43
CA LEU A 116 0.90 -18.50 -5.03
C LEU A 116 2.42 -18.68 -4.87
N THR A 117 3.04 -19.44 -5.78
CA THR A 117 4.49 -19.67 -5.77
C THR A 117 5.27 -18.37 -5.98
N ILE A 118 4.90 -17.56 -6.99
CA ILE A 118 5.54 -16.25 -7.21
C ILE A 118 5.35 -15.36 -5.99
N GLN A 119 4.15 -15.32 -5.41
CA GLN A 119 3.86 -14.55 -4.20
C GLN A 119 4.72 -14.97 -3.00
N ALA A 120 4.87 -16.28 -2.78
CA ALA A 120 5.74 -16.81 -1.75
C ALA A 120 7.21 -16.42 -1.99
N PHE A 121 7.70 -16.50 -3.23
CA PHE A 121 9.06 -16.06 -3.59
C PHE A 121 9.28 -14.56 -3.35
N VAL A 122 8.29 -13.71 -3.68
CA VAL A 122 8.32 -12.28 -3.35
C VAL A 122 8.41 -12.10 -1.83
N GLY A 123 7.55 -12.80 -1.08
CA GLY A 123 7.52 -12.73 0.38
C GLY A 123 8.85 -13.11 1.02
N LEU A 124 9.44 -14.23 0.60
CA LEU A 124 10.77 -14.68 1.06
C LEU A 124 11.85 -13.66 0.70
N SER A 125 11.82 -13.11 -0.51
CA SER A 125 12.77 -12.08 -0.97
C SER A 125 12.71 -10.83 -0.09
N PHE A 126 11.52 -10.43 0.35
CA PHE A 126 11.33 -9.25 1.20
C PHE A 126 11.71 -9.51 2.67
N ILE A 127 11.36 -10.67 3.23
CA ILE A 127 11.73 -11.06 4.60
C ILE A 127 13.25 -11.12 4.72
N PHE A 128 13.87 -11.97 3.90
CA PHE A 128 15.29 -12.19 3.97
C PHE A 128 16.09 -11.05 3.35
N GLY A 129 15.51 -10.20 2.50
CA GLY A 129 16.27 -9.13 1.86
C GLY A 129 17.19 -9.61 0.74
N PHE A 130 16.98 -10.83 0.26
CA PHE A 130 17.67 -11.38 -0.91
C PHE A 130 17.10 -10.77 -2.17
N TYR A 131 17.97 -10.22 -3.02
CA TYR A 131 17.59 -9.69 -4.33
C TYR A 131 16.30 -8.85 -4.30
N THR A 132 16.17 -7.95 -3.31
CA THR A 132 14.91 -7.22 -3.05
C THR A 132 14.34 -6.53 -4.28
N ARG A 133 15.19 -6.04 -5.17
CA ARG A 133 14.77 -5.45 -6.45
C ARG A 133 14.14 -6.47 -7.39
N ILE A 134 14.69 -7.68 -7.46
CA ILE A 134 14.08 -8.80 -8.20
C ILE A 134 12.75 -9.16 -7.55
N GLY A 135 12.67 -9.18 -6.21
CA GLY A 135 11.40 -9.33 -5.50
C GLY A 135 10.37 -8.25 -5.90
N GLY A 136 10.80 -7.00 -6.06
CA GLY A 136 9.97 -5.92 -6.59
C GLY A 136 9.47 -6.18 -8.02
N ILE A 137 10.35 -6.65 -8.92
CA ILE A 137 9.96 -7.02 -10.30
C ILE A 137 8.96 -8.19 -10.28
N LEU A 138 9.23 -9.23 -9.49
CA LEU A 138 8.33 -10.37 -9.34
C LEU A 138 6.96 -9.95 -8.80
N LEU A 139 6.92 -8.97 -7.89
CA LEU A 139 5.66 -8.41 -7.39
C LEU A 139 4.87 -7.70 -8.49
N LEU A 140 5.55 -6.96 -9.38
CA LEU A 140 4.91 -6.33 -10.55
C LEU A 140 4.38 -7.37 -11.53
N ILE A 141 5.16 -8.42 -11.82
CA ILE A 141 4.75 -9.53 -12.67
C ILE A 141 3.53 -10.23 -12.06
N LEU A 142 3.56 -10.51 -10.76
CA LEU A 142 2.44 -11.10 -10.04
C LEU A 142 1.18 -10.24 -10.16
N TYR A 143 1.30 -8.91 -10.03
CA TYR A 143 0.17 -8.00 -10.18
C TYR A 143 -0.45 -8.06 -11.58
N VAL A 144 0.38 -8.10 -12.63
CA VAL A 144 -0.10 -8.26 -14.01
C VAL A 144 -0.77 -9.62 -14.22
N LEU A 145 -0.19 -10.71 -13.72
CA LEU A 145 -0.79 -12.04 -13.87
C LEU A 145 -2.11 -12.17 -13.08
N ALA A 146 -2.17 -11.58 -11.91
CA ALA A 146 -3.38 -11.50 -11.10
C ALA A 146 -4.47 -10.67 -11.81
N SER A 147 -4.11 -9.57 -12.48
CA SER A 147 -5.10 -8.73 -13.19
C SER A 147 -5.70 -9.43 -14.39
N LEU A 148 -4.94 -10.30 -15.04
CA LEU A 148 -5.44 -11.18 -16.10
C LEU A 148 -6.39 -12.27 -15.55
N SER A 149 -6.19 -12.70 -14.31
CA SER A 149 -6.99 -13.78 -13.69
C SER A 149 -8.27 -13.29 -13.02
N PHE A 150 -8.22 -12.14 -12.35
CA PHE A 150 -9.33 -11.59 -11.56
C PHE A 150 -10.01 -10.37 -12.21
N GLY A 151 -9.45 -9.86 -13.31
CA GLY A 151 -9.84 -8.60 -13.92
C GLY A 151 -9.11 -7.40 -13.30
N TRP A 152 -8.93 -6.35 -14.10
CA TRP A 152 -8.17 -5.17 -13.68
C TRP A 152 -8.92 -4.30 -12.67
N ILE A 153 -10.25 -4.18 -12.76
CA ILE A 153 -11.05 -3.32 -11.88
C ILE A 153 -11.03 -3.83 -10.44
N PRO A 154 -11.31 -5.12 -10.14
CA PRO A 154 -11.27 -5.61 -8.76
C PRO A 154 -9.87 -5.48 -8.15
N LEU A 155 -8.82 -5.65 -8.97
CA LEU A 155 -7.43 -5.58 -8.51
C LEU A 155 -6.94 -4.15 -8.20
N LEU A 156 -7.74 -3.11 -8.51
CA LEU A 156 -7.45 -1.75 -8.04
C LEU A 156 -7.46 -1.66 -6.52
N ASP A 157 -8.24 -2.51 -5.84
CA ASP A 157 -8.25 -2.61 -4.37
C ASP A 157 -6.92 -3.13 -3.79
N ALA A 158 -6.04 -3.67 -4.64
CA ALA A 158 -4.69 -4.15 -4.29
C ALA A 158 -3.57 -3.31 -4.96
N CYS A 159 -3.88 -2.09 -5.42
CA CYS A 159 -2.92 -1.22 -6.12
C CYS A 159 -1.72 -0.82 -5.24
N GLU A 160 -1.87 -0.85 -3.91
CA GLU A 160 -0.79 -0.61 -2.97
C GLU A 160 0.39 -1.59 -3.17
N PHE A 161 0.13 -2.83 -3.59
CA PHE A 161 1.18 -3.80 -3.89
C PHE A 161 1.94 -3.44 -5.16
N LEU A 162 1.29 -2.80 -6.14
CA LEU A 162 1.95 -2.23 -7.31
C LEU A 162 2.90 -1.10 -6.88
N GLY A 163 2.45 -0.18 -6.03
CA GLY A 163 3.25 0.90 -5.46
C GLY A 163 4.47 0.37 -4.69
N VAL A 164 4.28 -0.64 -3.84
CA VAL A 164 5.36 -1.33 -3.12
C VAL A 164 6.34 -2.00 -4.08
N GLY A 165 5.87 -2.64 -5.15
CA GLY A 165 6.71 -3.27 -6.17
C GLY A 165 7.60 -2.26 -6.88
N ILE A 166 7.02 -1.15 -7.36
CA ILE A 166 7.76 -0.07 -8.04
C ILE A 166 8.77 0.57 -7.07
N PHE A 167 8.33 0.92 -5.87
CA PHE A 167 9.20 1.50 -4.85
C PHE A 167 10.38 0.58 -4.54
N THR A 168 10.12 -0.71 -4.34
CA THR A 168 11.15 -1.69 -3.97
C THR A 168 12.11 -1.98 -5.12
N PHE A 169 11.64 -1.95 -6.37
CA PHE A 169 12.50 -2.04 -7.54
C PHE A 169 13.46 -0.85 -7.65
N ILE A 170 12.96 0.38 -7.47
CA ILE A 170 13.75 1.61 -7.62
C ILE A 170 14.69 1.81 -6.42
N ALA A 171 14.14 1.80 -5.21
CA ALA A 171 14.88 2.08 -3.98
C ALA A 171 15.74 0.90 -3.52
N GLY A 172 15.27 -0.33 -3.74
CA GLY A 172 15.83 -1.53 -3.13
C GLY A 172 15.65 -1.54 -1.61
N ARG A 173 16.44 -2.38 -0.93
CA ARG A 173 16.50 -2.43 0.54
C ARG A 173 17.81 -1.81 1.04
N PRO A 174 17.77 -0.64 1.72
CA PRO A 174 18.98 0.10 2.09
C PRO A 174 19.74 -0.51 3.28
N ARG A 175 19.09 -1.33 4.12
CA ARG A 175 19.70 -2.05 5.26
C ARG A 175 19.25 -3.50 5.27
N LEU A 176 20.07 -4.41 5.81
CA LEU A 176 19.73 -5.85 5.92
C LEU A 176 19.53 -6.55 4.57
N SER A 177 20.16 -6.06 3.50
CA SER A 177 20.26 -6.85 2.26
C SER A 177 21.50 -7.71 2.33
N PHE A 178 21.33 -9.02 2.20
CA PHE A 178 22.46 -9.96 2.21
C PHE A 178 23.16 -10.05 0.85
N ILE A 179 22.48 -9.66 -0.24
CA ILE A 179 23.02 -9.74 -1.60
C ILE A 179 22.72 -8.44 -2.33
N HIS A 180 23.78 -7.67 -2.61
CA HIS A 180 23.69 -6.39 -3.30
C HIS A 180 23.97 -6.58 -4.81
N SER A 181 23.00 -6.28 -5.66
CA SER A 181 23.15 -6.37 -7.12
C SER A 181 23.65 -5.04 -7.70
N ALA A 182 24.97 -4.91 -7.91
CA ALA A 182 25.58 -3.68 -8.42
C ALA A 182 25.03 -3.22 -9.79
N SER A 183 24.63 -4.15 -10.66
CA SER A 183 24.16 -3.85 -12.01
C SER A 183 22.85 -3.07 -12.04
N LEU A 184 21.91 -3.38 -11.14
CA LEU A 184 20.63 -2.68 -11.07
C LEU A 184 20.77 -1.29 -10.44
N ASP A 185 21.79 -1.06 -9.61
CA ASP A 185 22.04 0.23 -8.96
C ASP A 185 22.33 1.34 -9.97
N VAL A 186 23.01 1.01 -11.07
CA VAL A 186 23.33 1.95 -12.14
C VAL A 186 22.05 2.46 -12.81
N ILE A 187 21.11 1.55 -13.09
CA ILE A 187 19.85 1.86 -13.79
C ILE A 187 18.92 2.70 -12.91
N THR A 188 18.77 2.32 -11.64
CA THR A 188 17.76 2.96 -10.77
C THR A 188 18.22 4.25 -10.12
N LYS A 189 19.52 4.60 -10.19
CA LYS A 189 20.06 5.81 -9.55
C LYS A 189 19.35 7.09 -10.01
N SER A 190 19.00 7.17 -11.30
CA SER A 190 18.26 8.31 -11.86
C SER A 190 16.81 8.38 -11.38
N LEU A 191 16.21 7.25 -11.02
CA LEU A 191 14.80 7.14 -10.66
C LEU A 191 14.52 7.32 -9.16
N ARG A 192 15.56 7.29 -8.30
CA ARG A 192 15.41 7.41 -6.84
C ARG A 192 14.55 8.60 -6.36
N PRO A 193 14.61 9.81 -6.95
CA PRO A 193 13.76 10.93 -6.53
C PRO A 193 12.26 10.65 -6.67
N TYR A 194 11.88 9.73 -7.56
CA TYR A 194 10.49 9.39 -7.87
C TYR A 194 9.96 8.19 -7.08
N ALA A 195 10.81 7.47 -6.33
CA ALA A 195 10.38 6.27 -5.60
C ALA A 195 9.31 6.57 -4.54
N LEU A 196 9.50 7.63 -3.74
CA LEU A 196 8.57 8.01 -2.67
C LEU A 196 7.16 8.36 -3.16
N PRO A 197 6.98 9.12 -4.26
CA PRO A 197 5.66 9.33 -4.87
C PRO A 197 4.88 8.05 -5.17
N PHE A 198 5.53 6.99 -5.67
CA PHE A 198 4.85 5.73 -6.00
C PHE A 198 4.34 4.96 -4.77
N LEU A 199 4.92 5.19 -3.59
CA LEU A 199 4.43 4.60 -2.34
C LEU A 199 3.20 5.33 -1.78
N ARG A 200 2.79 6.45 -2.39
CA ARG A 200 1.64 7.27 -1.98
C ARG A 200 0.41 7.06 -2.86
N ILE A 201 0.52 6.20 -3.87
CA ILE A 201 -0.57 5.77 -4.75
C ILE A 201 -1.20 4.53 -4.11
#